data_AF-A0A520GIT9-F1
#
_entry.id   AF-A0A520GIT9-F1
#
_cell.length_a   1.000
_cell.length_b   1.000
_cell.length_c   1.000
_cell.angle_alpha   90.00
_cell.angle_beta   90.00
_cell.angle_gamma   90.00
#
_symmetry.space_group_name_H-M   'P 1'
#
loop_
_entity.id
_entity.type
_entity.pdbx_description
1 polymer ?
#
loop_
_entity_poly.entity_id
_entity_poly.type
_entity_poly.pdbx_seq_one_letter_code
_entity_poly.pdbx_strand_id
1 'polypeptide(L)'
;MIKIGTLCYVVDSCLASPQTQRAVGKIVEVASAPYEAPDASYLPGTYYDVLFEDWIFYCRSDKLRPISDPDAEIEGWEDEFINVPTQSGLLIGS
;
A
#
# COMPACT_ATOMS: atom_id res chain seq x y z
N MET A 1 -12.75 -10.44 -5.62
CA MET A 1 -12.68 -9.29 -6.57
C MET A 1 -12.80 -8.01 -5.77
N ILE A 2 -11.91 -7.06 -6.01
CA ILE A 2 -11.90 -5.75 -5.33
C ILE A 2 -12.91 -4.82 -6.01
N LYS A 3 -13.68 -4.05 -5.23
CA LYS A 3 -14.69 -3.11 -5.75
C LYS A 3 -14.05 -1.75 -6.07
N ILE A 4 -14.63 -1.03 -7.02
CA ILE A 4 -14.29 0.38 -7.27
C ILE A 4 -14.57 1.18 -5.99
N GLY A 5 -13.66 2.09 -5.63
CA GLY A 5 -13.67 2.87 -4.39
C GLY A 5 -13.06 2.13 -3.18
N THR A 6 -12.53 0.91 -3.36
CA THR A 6 -11.87 0.20 -2.25
C THR A 6 -10.46 0.73 -2.04
N LEU A 7 -10.13 1.08 -0.79
CA LEU A 7 -8.76 1.41 -0.40
C LEU A 7 -7.93 0.13 -0.27
N CYS A 8 -6.82 0.07 -0.99
CA CYS A 8 -5.89 -1.05 -0.99
C CYS A 8 -4.48 -0.58 -0.66
N TYR A 9 -3.73 -1.42 0.04
CA TYR A 9 -2.30 -1.28 0.23
C TYR A 9 -1.57 -1.95 -0.93
N VAL A 10 -0.62 -1.23 -1.53
CA VAL A 10 0.26 -1.79 -2.57
C VAL A 10 1.46 -2.45 -1.92
N VAL A 11 1.61 -3.76 -2.13
CA VAL A 11 2.72 -4.54 -1.56
C VAL A 11 4.08 -4.01 -2.05
N ASP A 12 5.05 -3.91 -1.15
CA ASP A 12 6.44 -3.48 -1.38
C ASP A 12 7.17 -4.27 -2.47
N SER A 13 6.90 -5.57 -2.59
CA SER A 13 7.42 -6.43 -3.67
C SER A 13 6.84 -6.16 -5.07
N CYS A 14 6.01 -5.13 -5.24
CA CYS A 14 5.45 -4.75 -6.52
C CYS A 14 6.53 -4.11 -7.40
N LEU A 15 7.11 -4.91 -8.32
CA LEU A 15 7.92 -4.40 -9.42
C LEU A 15 7.02 -3.61 -10.38
N ALA A 16 7.11 -2.29 -10.30
CA ALA A 16 6.33 -1.38 -11.12
C ALA A 16 7.21 -0.30 -11.74
N SER A 17 6.64 0.41 -12.71
CA SER A 17 7.27 1.56 -13.36
C SER A 17 7.78 2.58 -12.32
N PRO A 18 8.83 3.37 -12.61
CA PRO A 18 9.39 4.35 -11.67
C PRO A 18 8.35 5.31 -11.07
N GLN A 19 7.31 5.63 -11.83
CA GLN A 19 6.20 6.47 -11.37
C GLN A 19 5.30 5.75 -10.35
N THR A 20 5.02 4.47 -10.58
CA THR A 20 4.20 3.62 -9.69
C THR A 20 4.93 3.25 -8.40
N GLN A 21 6.27 3.28 -8.37
CA GLN A 21 7.06 3.09 -7.14
C GLN A 21 6.69 4.10 -6.04
N ARG A 22 6.15 5.27 -6.40
CA ARG A 22 5.67 6.27 -5.43
C ARG A 22 4.44 5.79 -4.64
N ALA A 23 3.65 4.91 -5.26
CA ALA A 23 2.46 4.30 -4.66
C ALA A 23 2.76 2.97 -3.96
N VAL A 24 3.97 2.40 -4.15
CA VAL A 24 4.39 1.17 -3.48
C VAL A 24 4.55 1.41 -1.98
N GLY A 25 4.00 0.52 -1.16
CA GLY A 25 3.96 0.69 0.30
C GLY A 25 3.00 1.79 0.77
N LYS A 26 2.08 2.24 -0.10
CA LYS A 26 1.08 3.28 0.21
C LYS A 26 -0.34 2.76 0.01
N ILE A 27 -1.28 3.53 0.55
CA ILE A 27 -2.71 3.31 0.40
C ILE A 27 -3.16 3.97 -0.89
N VAL A 28 -3.82 3.21 -1.75
CA VAL A 28 -4.34 3.65 -3.05
C VAL A 28 -5.81 3.29 -3.16
N GLU A 29 -6.56 4.05 -3.96
CA GLU A 29 -7.99 3.79 -4.18
C GLU A 29 -8.22 3.09 -5.53
N VAL A 30 -9.01 2.02 -5.57
CA VAL A 30 -9.36 1.37 -6.83
C VAL A 30 -10.32 2.24 -7.65
N ALA A 31 -9.90 2.64 -8.84
CA ALA A 31 -10.65 3.52 -9.74
C ALA A 31 -11.38 2.79 -10.88
N SER A 32 -11.08 1.50 -11.09
CA SER A 32 -11.56 0.75 -12.26
C SER A 32 -11.98 -0.68 -11.92
N ALA A 33 -12.75 -1.27 -12.83
CA ALA A 33 -13.14 -2.68 -12.79
C ALA A 33 -11.93 -3.58 -13.10
N PRO A 34 -11.91 -4.85 -12.64
CA PRO A 34 -10.85 -5.78 -13.00
C PRO A 34 -10.78 -5.99 -14.51
N TYR A 35 -9.58 -5.91 -15.08
CA TYR A 35 -9.32 -6.22 -16.49
C TYR A 35 -8.14 -7.17 -16.64
N GLU A 36 -8.07 -7.88 -17.76
CA GLU A 36 -6.93 -8.75 -18.08
C GLU A 36 -5.77 -7.94 -18.67
N ALA A 37 -4.56 -8.46 -18.50
CA ALA A 37 -3.36 -7.91 -19.10
C ALA A 37 -3.60 -7.52 -20.58
N PRO A 38 -3.44 -6.23 -20.95
CA PRO A 38 -3.81 -5.76 -22.28
C PRO A 38 -2.92 -6.33 -23.38
N ASP A 39 -1.66 -6.62 -23.05
CA ASP A 39 -0.65 -7.11 -24.00
C ASP A 39 0.37 -8.04 -23.31
N ALA A 40 1.13 -8.78 -24.12
CA ALA A 40 2.19 -9.71 -23.66
C ALA A 40 3.36 -9.06 -22.91
N SER A 41 3.44 -7.72 -22.90
CA SER A 41 4.40 -6.96 -22.09
C SER A 41 4.07 -7.00 -20.60
N TYR A 42 2.85 -7.38 -20.22
CA TYR A 42 2.41 -7.52 -18.84
C TYR A 42 2.50 -8.97 -18.38
N LEU A 43 2.75 -9.17 -17.08
CA LEU A 43 2.61 -10.50 -16.50
C LEU A 43 1.14 -10.94 -16.60
N PRO A 44 0.86 -12.21 -16.89
CA PRO A 44 -0.50 -12.71 -16.93
C PRO A 44 -1.17 -12.51 -15.56
N GLY A 45 -2.43 -12.07 -15.59
CA GLY A 45 -3.25 -11.87 -14.40
C GLY A 45 -4.28 -10.75 -14.55
N THR A 46 -5.01 -10.52 -13.46
CA THR A 46 -6.01 -9.46 -13.35
C THR A 46 -5.38 -8.17 -12.82
N TYR A 47 -5.66 -7.06 -13.50
CA TYR A 47 -5.19 -5.72 -13.20
C TYR A 47 -6.35 -4.81 -12.78
N TYR A 48 -6.00 -3.78 -12.03
CA TYR A 48 -6.88 -2.71 -11.57
C TYR A 48 -6.17 -1.37 -11.77
N ASP A 49 -6.94 -0.35 -12.12
CA ASP A 49 -6.47 1.03 -12.06
C ASP A 49 -6.66 1.55 -10.64
N VAL A 50 -5.60 2.14 -10.08
CA VAL A 50 -5.59 2.70 -8.73
C VAL A 50 -5.17 4.17 -8.77
N LEU A 51 -5.83 4.98 -7.96
CA LEU A 51 -5.57 6.41 -7.80
C LEU A 51 -4.68 6.64 -6.58
N PHE A 52 -3.60 7.41 -6.80
CA PHE A 52 -2.71 7.87 -5.75
C PHE A 52 -2.13 9.24 -6.10
N GLU A 53 -2.29 10.22 -5.20
CA GLU A 53 -1.82 11.60 -5.40
C GLU A 53 -2.23 12.23 -6.75
N ASP A 54 -3.47 12.02 -7.19
CA ASP A 54 -4.02 12.50 -8.48
C ASP A 54 -3.46 11.76 -9.72
N TRP A 55 -2.67 10.70 -9.53
CA TRP A 55 -2.15 9.84 -10.61
C TRP A 55 -2.85 8.48 -10.64
N ILE A 56 -3.09 7.98 -11.86
CA ILE A 56 -3.62 6.64 -12.09
C ILE A 56 -2.46 5.68 -12.36
N PHE A 57 -2.44 4.56 -11.65
CA PHE A 57 -1.47 3.49 -11.80
C PHE A 57 -2.18 2.15 -12.06
N TYR A 58 -1.52 1.27 -12.80
CA TYR A 58 -1.99 -0.08 -13.08
C TYR A 58 -1.33 -1.06 -12.10
N CYS A 59 -2.13 -1.70 -11.27
CA CYS A 59 -1.64 -2.68 -10.29
C CYS A 59 -2.33 -4.03 -10.48
N ARG A 60 -1.53 -5.10 -10.42
CA ARG A 60 -2.06 -6.47 -10.45
C ARG A 60 -2.75 -6.79 -9.13
N SER A 61 -3.87 -7.50 -9.20
CA SER A 61 -4.65 -8.02 -8.07
C SER A 61 -3.80 -8.63 -6.95
N ASP A 62 -2.82 -9.46 -7.31
CA ASP A 62 -1.88 -10.13 -6.40
C ASP A 62 -1.02 -9.18 -5.55
N LYS A 63 -0.88 -7.91 -5.97
CA LYS A 63 -0.10 -6.88 -5.26
C LYS A 63 -0.98 -5.86 -4.54
N LEU A 64 -2.30 -6.01 -4.59
CA LEU A 64 -3.26 -5.15 -3.91
C LEU A 64 -3.87 -5.88 -2.73
N ARG A 65 -3.67 -5.34 -1.53
CA ARG A 65 -4.26 -5.83 -0.29
C ARG A 65 -5.38 -4.88 0.15
N PRO A 66 -6.66 -5.24 0.05
CA PRO A 66 -7.74 -4.37 0.52
C PRO A 66 -7.59 -4.11 2.02
N ILE A 67 -7.75 -2.86 2.44
CA ILE A 67 -7.62 -2.43 3.86
C ILE A 67 -8.97 -2.56 4.59
N SER A 68 -10.08 -2.61 3.85
CA SER A 68 -11.41 -2.95 4.39
C SER A 68 -11.59 -4.45 4.66
N ASP A 69 -10.57 -5.09 5.21
CA ASP A 69 -10.65 -6.45 5.70
C ASP A 69 -10.67 -6.40 7.24
N PRO A 70 -11.84 -6.55 7.89
CA PRO A 70 -11.90 -6.72 9.34
C PRO A 70 -11.17 -8.00 9.82
N ASP A 71 -10.75 -8.86 8.89
CA ASP A 71 -9.97 -10.08 9.09
C ASP A 71 -8.50 -9.95 8.61
N ALA A 72 -8.05 -8.75 8.21
CA ALA A 72 -6.62 -8.54 7.95
C ALA A 72 -5.87 -8.68 9.27
N GLU A 73 -5.25 -9.85 9.47
CA GLU A 73 -4.16 -10.00 10.42
C GLU A 73 -3.12 -8.91 10.08
N ILE A 74 -3.12 -7.87 10.90
CA ILE A 74 -2.01 -6.98 11.15
C ILE A 74 -0.87 -7.88 11.62
N GLU A 75 -0.18 -8.54 10.68
CA GLU A 75 1.18 -9.00 10.91
C GLU A 75 1.93 -7.74 11.33
N GLY A 76 2.33 -7.73 12.60
CA GLY A 76 2.69 -6.54 13.33
C GLY A 76 3.55 -5.62 12.50
N TRP A 77 3.04 -4.40 12.30
CA TRP A 77 3.94 -3.27 12.32
C TRP A 77 4.61 -3.34 13.70
N GLU A 78 5.75 -3.99 13.75
CA GLU A 78 6.75 -3.71 14.76
C GLU A 78 7.06 -2.23 14.54
N ASP A 79 6.28 -1.40 15.24
CA ASP A 79 6.61 -0.04 15.52
C ASP A 79 7.95 -0.13 16.25
N GLU A 80 9.03 -0.10 15.47
CA GLU A 80 10.34 0.26 15.96
C GLU A 80 10.24 1.74 16.32
N PHE A 81 9.44 2.00 17.37
CA PHE A 81 9.47 3.20 18.18
C PHE A 81 10.93 3.29 18.56
N ILE A 82 11.67 4.10 17.81
CA ILE A 82 13.01 4.51 18.17
C ILE A 82 12.83 5.02 19.59
N ASN A 83 13.31 4.22 20.55
CA ASN A 83 13.33 4.55 21.95
C ASN A 83 14.37 5.67 22.07
N VAL A 84 13.97 6.90 21.71
CA VAL A 84 14.73 8.09 22.03
C VAL A 84 14.64 8.17 23.55
N PRO A 85 15.74 7.98 24.31
CA PRO A 85 15.67 8.12 25.74
C PRO A 85 15.18 9.53 26.06
N THR A 86 13.94 9.63 26.54
CA THR A 86 13.35 10.85 27.04
C THR A 86 14.05 11.15 28.36
N GLN A 87 15.21 11.80 28.31
CA GLN A 87 15.88 12.27 29.51
C GLN A 87 15.19 13.57 29.98
N SER A 88 13.98 13.42 30.51
CA SER A 88 13.35 14.42 31.37
C SER A 88 13.50 13.96 32.81
N GLY A 89 14.45 14.58 33.51
CA GLY A 89 14.71 14.40 34.92
C GLY A 89 15.21 15.69 35.54
N LEU A 90 14.41 16.76 35.41
CA LEU A 90 14.50 17.92 36.31
C LEU A 90 13.93 17.47 37.65
N LEU A 91 14.71 17.45 38.75
CA LEU A 91 14.28 17.84 40.10
C LEU A 91 15.48 18.07 41.06
N ILE A 92 15.71 19.36 41.41
CA ILE A 92 15.94 19.98 42.74
C ILE A 92 16.65 19.22 43.89
N GLY A 93 17.71 19.84 44.44
CA GLY A 93 17.84 20.11 45.88
C GLY A 93 18.94 19.39 46.69
N SER A 94 19.99 20.11 47.09
CA SER A 94 20.48 20.31 48.49
C SER A 94 21.61 21.33 48.50
#